data_AF-A0A330HLF6-F1
#
_entry.id   AF-A0A330HLF6-F1
#
_cell.length_a   1.000
_cell.length_b   1.000
_cell.length_c   1.000
_cell.angle_alpha   90.00
_cell.angle_beta   90.00
_cell.angle_gamma   90.00
#
_symmetry.space_group_name_H-M   'P 1'
#
loop_
_entity.id
_entity.type
_entity.pdbx_description
1 polymer ?
#
loop_
_entity_poly.entity_id
_entity_poly.type
_entity_poly.pdbx_seq_one_letter_code
_entity_poly.pdbx_strand_id
1 'polypeptide(L)'
;MMLPREGTMADKIKVRVQEHRNVFIHNDLANAAFYFKQRISERLKNGDHEGVGLEMMACLTMIAFAVEAKFNFLGHRLVAKWDERAPYLDKVRRVTKHLGVAFDDKTRPYKSVRDLKDFRDTLAHGKPLELRTDKEIVTTHEELEKRGYLTADWQKRLTEQFVNDAFDDMEAIWRDLLARSNLAIFDTLTSGGSSITFIESVA
;
A
#
# COMPACT_ATOMS: atom_id res chain seq x y z
N MET A 1 -2.48 -2.87 -60.38
CA MET A 1 -3.45 -3.92 -60.02
C MET A 1 -2.78 -4.83 -59.02
N MET A 2 -3.14 -4.69 -57.74
CA MET A 2 -2.47 -5.33 -56.60
C MET A 2 -3.31 -6.55 -56.20
N LEU A 3 -2.75 -7.76 -56.30
CA LEU A 3 -3.41 -8.98 -55.82
C LEU A 3 -3.48 -8.95 -54.28
N PRO A 4 -4.59 -9.37 -53.66
CA PRO A 4 -4.66 -9.47 -52.21
C PRO A 4 -3.76 -10.63 -51.73
N ARG A 5 -2.97 -10.37 -50.67
CA ARG A 5 -2.29 -11.44 -49.92
C ARG A 5 -3.36 -12.23 -49.17
N GLU A 6 -3.56 -13.49 -49.54
CA GLU A 6 -4.30 -14.45 -48.74
C GLU A 6 -3.62 -14.57 -47.37
N GLY A 7 -4.32 -14.14 -46.32
CA GLY A 7 -3.95 -14.48 -44.96
C GLY A 7 -4.22 -15.97 -44.77
N THR A 8 -3.17 -16.77 -44.63
CA THR A 8 -3.30 -18.15 -44.16
C THR A 8 -4.00 -18.13 -42.80
N MET A 9 -5.24 -18.63 -42.74
CA MET A 9 -5.87 -18.93 -41.47
C MET A 9 -5.04 -20.04 -40.82
N ALA A 10 -4.33 -19.71 -39.75
CA ALA A 10 -3.56 -20.70 -39.02
C ALA A 10 -4.51 -21.79 -38.51
N ASP A 11 -4.19 -23.05 -38.81
CA ASP A 11 -4.96 -24.21 -38.36
C ASP A 11 -5.14 -24.12 -36.84
N LYS A 12 -6.39 -24.30 -36.38
CA LYS A 12 -6.67 -24.28 -34.95
C LYS A 12 -6.04 -25.51 -34.32
N ILE A 13 -5.50 -25.38 -33.12
CA ILE A 13 -4.97 -26.51 -32.36
C ILE A 13 -5.67 -26.61 -31.02
N LYS A 14 -5.88 -27.83 -30.58
CA LYS A 14 -6.31 -28.17 -29.24
C LYS A 14 -5.08 -28.50 -28.42
N VAL A 15 -4.93 -27.78 -27.32
CA VAL A 15 -3.83 -27.98 -26.37
C VAL A 15 -4.41 -28.05 -24.97
N ARG A 16 -3.73 -28.77 -24.07
CA ARG A 16 -3.93 -28.68 -22.63
C ARG A 16 -2.96 -27.65 -22.09
N VAL A 17 -3.48 -26.60 -21.48
CA VAL A 17 -2.69 -25.61 -20.75
C VAL A 17 -2.87 -25.87 -19.26
N GLN A 18 -1.78 -25.94 -18.51
CA GLN A 18 -1.80 -25.99 -17.05
C GLN A 18 -0.91 -24.87 -16.50
N GLU A 19 -1.49 -24.02 -15.68
CA GLU A 19 -0.85 -22.82 -15.16
C GLU A 19 -1.03 -22.73 -13.66
N HIS A 20 0.00 -22.23 -12.99
CA HIS A 20 -0.08 -21.87 -11.58
C HIS A 20 0.62 -20.55 -11.35
N ARG A 21 0.07 -19.74 -10.45
CA ARG A 21 0.65 -18.47 -10.04
C ARG A 21 0.33 -18.18 -8.58
N ASN A 22 1.36 -17.90 -7.79
CA ASN A 22 1.25 -17.30 -6.47
C ASN A 22 1.32 -15.79 -6.63
N VAL A 23 0.28 -15.08 -6.20
CA VAL A 23 0.22 -13.61 -6.27
C VAL A 23 0.17 -13.05 -4.86
N PHE A 24 1.12 -12.17 -4.55
CA PHE A 24 1.26 -11.55 -3.24
C PHE A 24 1.15 -10.03 -3.34
N ILE A 25 -0.09 -9.54 -3.27
CA ILE A 25 -0.44 -8.13 -3.47
C ILE A 25 0.28 -7.17 -2.52
N HIS A 26 0.71 -7.65 -1.35
CA HIS A 26 1.46 -6.83 -0.40
C HIS A 26 2.80 -6.32 -0.97
N ASN A 27 3.40 -7.03 -1.92
CA ASN A 27 4.61 -6.57 -2.61
C ASN A 27 4.31 -5.44 -3.58
N ASP A 28 3.24 -5.57 -4.38
CA ASP A 28 2.86 -4.53 -5.35
C ASP A 28 2.48 -3.23 -4.62
N LEU A 29 1.75 -3.33 -3.51
CA LEU A 29 1.39 -2.20 -2.65
C LEU A 29 2.62 -1.54 -2.02
N ALA A 30 3.56 -2.33 -1.49
CA ALA A 30 4.80 -1.80 -0.90
C ALA A 30 5.69 -1.13 -1.97
N ASN A 31 5.76 -1.70 -3.18
CA ASN A 31 6.49 -1.12 -4.30
C ASN A 31 5.87 0.21 -4.76
N ALA A 32 4.54 0.28 -4.86
CA ALA A 32 3.83 1.52 -5.16
C ALA A 32 4.08 2.59 -4.09
N ALA A 33 4.03 2.20 -2.81
CA ALA A 33 4.37 3.11 -1.70
C ALA A 33 5.81 3.63 -1.81
N PHE A 34 6.77 2.76 -2.12
CA PHE A 34 8.18 3.13 -2.30
C PHE A 34 8.37 4.12 -3.45
N TYR A 35 7.73 3.86 -4.60
CA TYR A 35 7.75 4.77 -5.75
C TYR A 35 7.26 6.17 -5.37
N PHE A 36 6.10 6.28 -4.70
CA PHE A 36 5.60 7.58 -4.26
C PHE A 36 6.51 8.25 -3.24
N LYS A 37 7.06 7.51 -2.27
CA LYS A 37 8.00 8.05 -1.28
C LYS A 37 9.23 8.68 -1.94
N GLN A 38 9.83 7.99 -2.92
CA GLN A 38 10.97 8.52 -3.67
C GLN A 38 10.60 9.79 -4.43
N ARG A 39 9.48 9.75 -5.16
CA ARG A 39 8.98 10.88 -5.94
C ARG A 39 8.68 12.11 -5.06
N ILE A 40 8.01 11.93 -3.92
CA ILE A 40 7.73 13.00 -2.95
C ILE A 40 9.03 13.63 -2.47
N SER A 41 9.99 12.81 -2.02
CA SER A 41 11.27 13.32 -1.52
C SER A 41 12.07 14.08 -2.58
N GLU A 42 12.07 13.59 -3.82
CA GLU A 42 12.73 14.27 -4.95
C GLU A 42 12.09 15.63 -5.26
N ARG A 43 10.75 15.69 -5.34
CA ARG A 43 10.03 16.94 -5.63
C ARG A 43 10.22 17.99 -4.53
N LEU A 44 10.12 17.58 -3.26
CA LEU A 44 10.37 18.48 -2.13
C LEU A 44 11.80 19.02 -2.10
N LYS A 45 12.81 18.19 -2.41
CA LYS A 45 14.20 18.64 -2.53
C LYS A 45 14.40 19.66 -3.64
N ASN A 46 13.62 19.57 -4.72
CA ASN A 46 13.67 20.49 -5.85
C ASN A 46 12.79 21.73 -5.66
N GLY A 47 12.16 21.91 -4.49
CA GLY A 47 11.26 23.04 -4.22
C GLY A 47 9.93 22.96 -4.98
N ASP A 48 9.60 21.80 -5.56
CA ASP A 48 8.33 21.55 -6.22
C ASP A 48 7.32 21.06 -5.18
N HIS A 49 6.44 21.96 -4.75
CA HIS A 49 5.41 21.69 -3.76
C HIS A 49 4.02 21.47 -4.37
N GLU A 50 3.86 21.69 -5.68
CA GLU A 50 2.55 21.68 -6.32
C GLU A 50 1.99 20.25 -6.40
N GLY A 51 0.83 20.01 -5.78
CA GLY A 51 0.18 18.70 -5.80
C GLY A 51 0.89 17.61 -4.99
N VAL A 52 2.01 17.89 -4.32
CA VAL A 52 2.75 16.89 -3.51
C VAL A 52 1.88 16.31 -2.39
N GLY A 53 0.95 17.08 -1.83
CA GLY A 53 -0.01 16.58 -0.85
C GLY A 53 -0.88 15.43 -1.38
N LEU A 54 -1.24 15.43 -2.67
CA LEU A 54 -1.99 14.35 -3.30
C LEU A 54 -1.14 13.07 -3.41
N GLU A 55 0.15 13.23 -3.71
CA GLU A 55 1.10 12.12 -3.75
C GLU A 55 1.34 11.55 -2.34
N MET A 56 1.45 12.40 -1.32
CA MET A 56 1.54 11.96 0.08
C MET A 56 0.29 11.17 0.51
N MET A 57 -0.90 11.66 0.13
CA MET A 57 -2.15 10.97 0.41
C MET A 57 -2.19 9.58 -0.25
N ALA A 58 -1.78 9.48 -1.52
CA ALA A 58 -1.69 8.22 -2.23
C ALA A 58 -0.65 7.28 -1.58
N CYS A 59 0.55 7.79 -1.26
CA CYS A 59 1.62 7.03 -0.62
C CYS A 59 1.17 6.43 0.72
N LEU A 60 0.63 7.25 1.63
CA LEU A 60 0.15 6.81 2.94
C LEU A 60 -0.96 5.76 2.82
N THR A 61 -1.85 5.91 1.83
CA THR A 61 -2.90 4.92 1.56
C THR A 61 -2.31 3.58 1.09
N MET A 62 -1.32 3.61 0.19
CA MET A 62 -0.62 2.41 -0.27
C MET A 62 0.15 1.72 0.88
N ILE A 63 0.79 2.50 1.77
CA ILE A 63 1.45 1.95 2.97
C ILE A 63 0.42 1.27 3.88
N ALA A 64 -0.73 1.90 4.15
CA ALA A 64 -1.78 1.34 4.99
C ALA A 64 -2.30 0.00 4.45
N PHE A 65 -2.54 -0.09 3.14
CA PHE A 65 -2.94 -1.33 2.47
C PHE A 65 -1.82 -2.38 2.47
N ALA A 66 -0.57 -1.98 2.23
CA ALA A 66 0.57 -2.90 2.26
C ALA A 66 0.74 -3.53 3.65
N VAL A 67 0.65 -2.74 4.71
CA VAL A 67 0.69 -3.24 6.10
C VAL A 67 -0.42 -4.26 6.33
N GLU A 68 -1.67 -3.94 5.99
CA GLU A 68 -2.80 -4.85 6.18
C GLU A 68 -2.62 -6.16 5.38
N ALA A 69 -2.16 -6.06 4.14
CA ALA A 69 -1.92 -7.20 3.27
C ALA A 69 -0.74 -8.07 3.75
N LYS A 70 0.32 -7.47 4.31
CA LYS A 70 1.43 -8.19 4.97
C LYS A 70 0.94 -8.98 6.18
N PHE A 71 0.10 -8.37 7.03
CA PHE A 71 -0.52 -9.07 8.16
C PHE A 71 -1.48 -10.17 7.73
N ASN A 72 -2.25 -9.95 6.66
CA ASN A 72 -3.08 -11.01 6.08
C ASN A 72 -2.22 -12.18 5.57
N PHE A 73 -1.11 -11.91 4.89
CA PHE A 73 -0.20 -12.96 4.45
C PHE A 73 0.35 -13.77 5.61
N LEU A 74 0.92 -13.12 6.63
CA LEU A 74 1.45 -13.80 7.82
C LEU A 74 0.35 -14.56 8.56
N GLY A 75 -0.83 -13.96 8.70
CA GLY A 75 -1.99 -14.59 9.32
C GLY A 75 -2.40 -15.87 8.61
N HIS A 76 -2.53 -15.86 7.28
CA HIS A 76 -2.83 -17.05 6.48
C HIS A 76 -1.78 -18.15 6.61
N ARG A 77 -0.50 -17.79 6.76
CA ARG A 77 0.61 -18.76 6.84
C ARG A 77 0.78 -19.35 8.23
N LEU A 78 0.52 -18.58 9.28
CA LEU A 78 0.96 -18.89 10.65
C LEU A 78 -0.21 -19.14 11.62
N VAL A 79 -1.33 -18.45 11.43
CA VAL A 79 -2.43 -18.45 12.39
C VAL A 79 -3.56 -19.36 11.93
N ALA A 80 -3.83 -20.41 12.71
CA ALA A 80 -4.96 -21.30 12.45
C ALA A 80 -6.30 -20.54 12.46
N LYS A 81 -7.20 -20.89 11.53
CA LYS A 81 -8.50 -20.21 11.35
C LYS A 81 -8.34 -18.69 11.21
N TRP A 82 -7.46 -18.28 10.31
CA TRP A 82 -7.29 -16.87 9.98
C TRP A 82 -8.58 -16.28 9.43
N ASP A 83 -8.92 -15.09 9.91
CA ASP A 83 -10.05 -14.28 9.41
C ASP A 83 -9.45 -12.97 8.92
N GLU A 84 -9.40 -12.85 7.60
CA GLU A 84 -8.89 -11.72 6.84
C GLU A 84 -9.78 -10.47 6.95
N ARG A 85 -11.07 -10.65 7.30
CA ARG A 85 -12.07 -9.59 7.50
C ARG A 85 -12.11 -9.10 8.95
N ALA A 86 -11.39 -9.74 9.86
CA ALA A 86 -11.28 -9.27 11.23
C ALA A 86 -10.78 -7.82 11.29
N PRO A 87 -11.15 -7.04 12.32
CA PRO A 87 -10.72 -5.65 12.46
C PRO A 87 -9.21 -5.48 12.33
N TYR A 88 -8.79 -4.38 11.70
CA TYR A 88 -7.39 -4.12 11.34
C TYR A 88 -6.41 -4.41 12.48
N LEU A 89 -6.60 -3.78 13.65
CA LEU A 89 -5.68 -3.95 14.79
C LEU A 89 -5.79 -5.33 15.45
N ASP A 90 -6.93 -6.01 15.31
CA ASP A 90 -7.06 -7.39 15.81
C ASP A 90 -6.20 -8.34 14.99
N LYS A 91 -6.13 -8.14 13.66
CA LYS A 91 -5.23 -8.90 12.79
C LYS A 91 -3.76 -8.71 13.20
N VAL A 92 -3.37 -7.46 13.43
CA VAL A 92 -2.02 -7.13 13.92
C VAL A 92 -1.74 -7.85 15.24
N ARG A 93 -2.62 -7.70 16.23
CA ARG A 93 -2.50 -8.35 17.56
C ARG A 93 -2.40 -9.87 17.48
N ARG A 94 -3.18 -10.51 16.60
CA ARG A 94 -3.17 -11.97 16.45
C ARG A 94 -1.85 -12.47 15.90
N VAL A 95 -1.31 -11.82 14.87
CA VAL A 95 -0.02 -12.19 14.26
C VAL A 95 1.13 -11.91 15.22
N THR A 96 1.19 -10.74 15.83
CA THR A 96 2.27 -10.39 16.78
C THR A 96 2.25 -11.32 18.00
N LYS A 97 1.07 -11.63 18.55
CA LYS A 97 0.91 -12.61 19.62
C LYS A 97 1.43 -13.99 19.21
N HIS A 98 1.10 -14.46 18.01
CA HIS A 98 1.57 -15.75 17.49
C HIS A 98 3.11 -15.78 17.38
N LEU A 99 3.72 -14.68 16.97
CA LEU A 99 5.17 -14.54 16.79
C LEU A 99 5.91 -14.12 18.07
N GLY A 100 5.23 -14.05 19.22
CA GLY A 100 5.84 -13.67 20.50
C GLY A 100 6.32 -12.21 20.56
N VAL A 101 5.74 -11.32 19.76
CA VAL A 101 6.08 -9.89 19.73
C VAL A 101 5.12 -9.10 20.61
N ALA A 102 5.67 -8.26 21.49
CA ALA A 102 4.90 -7.31 22.29
C ALA A 102 4.38 -6.18 21.40
N PHE A 103 3.08 -6.17 21.15
CA PHE A 103 2.42 -5.11 20.38
C PHE A 103 2.08 -3.92 21.28
N ASP A 104 2.61 -2.75 20.95
CA ASP A 104 2.31 -1.47 21.59
C ASP A 104 2.02 -0.39 20.54
N ASP A 105 0.74 -0.06 20.35
CA ASP A 105 0.30 0.95 19.37
C ASP A 105 0.47 2.40 19.83
N LYS A 106 1.13 2.61 20.97
CA LYS A 106 1.46 3.94 21.49
C LYS A 106 2.88 4.36 21.13
N THR A 107 3.76 3.41 20.78
CA THR A 107 5.16 3.67 20.44
C THR A 107 5.50 3.15 19.04
N ARG A 108 6.49 3.77 18.39
CA ARG A 108 6.97 3.27 17.09
C ARG A 108 7.65 1.90 17.28
N PRO A 109 7.48 0.96 16.33
CA PRO A 109 6.89 1.18 15.00
C PRO A 109 5.36 0.98 14.92
N TYR A 110 4.72 0.37 15.92
CA TYR A 110 3.30 0.02 15.84
C TYR A 110 2.34 1.21 15.99
N LYS A 111 2.78 2.32 16.58
CA LYS A 111 2.07 3.60 16.52
C LYS A 111 1.79 4.01 15.08
N SER A 112 2.74 3.84 14.16
CA SER A 112 2.56 4.17 12.75
C SER A 112 1.49 3.29 12.10
N VAL A 113 1.37 2.03 12.50
CA VAL A 113 0.29 1.12 12.05
C VAL A 113 -1.09 1.63 12.47
N ARG A 114 -1.25 2.04 13.74
CA ARG A 114 -2.50 2.62 14.24
C ARG A 114 -2.81 3.94 13.54
N ASP A 115 -1.83 4.81 13.42
CA ASP A 115 -2.00 6.11 12.76
C ASP A 115 -2.38 5.92 11.28
N LEU A 116 -1.76 4.99 10.55
CA LEU A 116 -2.11 4.63 9.17
C LEU A 116 -3.55 4.12 9.05
N LYS A 117 -3.97 3.23 9.96
CA LYS A 117 -5.36 2.74 10.01
C LYS A 117 -6.32 3.92 10.16
N ASP A 118 -6.08 4.81 11.13
CA ASP A 118 -6.98 5.94 11.38
C ASP A 118 -6.98 6.93 10.23
N PHE A 119 -5.85 7.11 9.54
CA PHE A 119 -5.77 7.90 8.31
C PHE A 119 -6.64 7.29 7.20
N ARG A 120 -6.43 6.00 6.91
CA ARG A 120 -7.17 5.24 5.90
C ARG A 120 -8.66 5.26 6.17
N ASP A 121 -9.08 5.07 7.42
CA ASP A 121 -10.48 5.11 7.81
C ASP A 121 -11.07 6.52 7.64
N THR A 122 -10.30 7.56 7.95
CA THR A 122 -10.72 8.96 7.72
C THR A 122 -10.98 9.23 6.24
N LEU A 123 -10.12 8.74 5.35
CA LEU A 123 -10.32 8.88 3.90
C LEU A 123 -11.50 8.03 3.39
N ALA A 124 -11.62 6.79 3.86
CA ALA A 124 -12.65 5.85 3.42
C ALA A 124 -14.05 6.25 3.89
N HIS A 125 -14.17 6.89 5.05
CA HIS A 125 -15.43 7.31 5.66
C HIS A 125 -15.62 8.83 5.64
N GLY A 126 -14.86 9.54 4.81
CA GLY A 126 -14.87 10.99 4.73
C GLY A 126 -16.30 11.53 4.55
N LYS A 127 -16.77 12.31 5.53
CA LYS A 127 -18.03 13.04 5.45
C LYS A 127 -17.76 14.49 5.02
N PRO A 128 -18.70 15.14 4.33
CA PRO A 128 -18.62 16.58 4.10
C PRO A 128 -18.36 17.32 5.42
N LEU A 129 -17.38 18.21 5.42
CA LEU A 129 -16.96 18.99 6.58
C LEU A 129 -16.99 20.47 6.21
N GLU A 130 -17.75 21.24 6.97
CA GLU A 130 -17.74 22.70 6.88
C GLU A 130 -16.86 23.28 8.00
N LEU A 131 -15.84 24.05 7.63
CA LEU A 131 -14.96 24.74 8.58
C LEU A 131 -15.28 26.24 8.55
N ARG A 132 -15.57 26.81 9.72
CA ARG A 132 -15.76 28.25 9.91
C ARG A 132 -14.83 28.74 11.00
N THR A 133 -14.20 29.90 10.79
CA THR A 133 -13.44 30.60 11.81
C THR A 133 -13.77 32.08 11.73
N ASP A 134 -13.90 32.71 12.88
CA ASP A 134 -14.01 34.17 13.01
C ASP A 134 -12.98 34.60 14.07
N LYS A 135 -12.02 35.42 13.66
CA LYS A 135 -10.88 35.84 14.48
C LYS A 135 -10.40 37.20 14.04
N GLU A 136 -10.28 38.13 14.99
CA GLU A 136 -9.48 39.35 14.81
C GLU A 136 -8.00 38.99 14.93
N ILE A 137 -7.20 39.34 13.92
CA ILE A 137 -5.75 39.12 13.92
C ILE A 137 -5.04 40.42 13.58
N VAL A 138 -3.93 40.69 14.27
CA VAL A 138 -2.97 41.74 13.90
C VAL A 138 -1.86 41.06 13.12
N THR A 139 -1.71 41.40 11.84
CA THR A 139 -0.79 40.74 10.90
C THR A 139 -0.36 41.71 9.81
N THR A 140 0.78 41.47 9.17
CA THR A 140 1.18 42.16 7.94
C THR A 140 0.48 41.57 6.71
N HIS A 141 0.53 42.28 5.58
CA HIS A 141 0.00 41.78 4.31
C HIS A 141 0.69 40.49 3.87
N GLU A 142 2.03 40.45 3.96
CA GLU A 142 2.82 39.28 3.59
C GLU A 142 2.51 38.06 4.49
N GLU A 143 2.37 38.28 5.80
CA GLU A 143 1.97 37.20 6.74
C GLU A 143 0.54 36.73 6.49
N LEU A 144 -0.37 37.62 6.08
CA LEU A 144 -1.75 37.26 5.74
C LEU A 144 -1.80 36.37 4.49
N GLU A 145 -1.02 36.68 3.46
CA GLU A 145 -0.91 35.85 2.25
C GLU A 145 -0.30 34.46 2.56
N LYS A 146 0.66 34.40 3.49
CA LYS A 146 1.32 33.14 3.91
C LYS A 146 0.49 32.29 4.90
N ARG A 147 -0.57 32.84 5.49
CA ARG A 147 -1.38 32.19 6.54
C ARG A 147 -2.04 30.88 6.09
N GLY A 148 -2.28 30.73 4.79
CA GLY A 148 -2.99 29.58 4.22
C GLY A 148 -4.48 29.56 4.56
N TYR A 149 -5.17 28.52 4.11
CA TYR A 149 -6.61 28.33 4.33
C TYR A 149 -6.89 27.43 5.53
N LEU A 150 -8.15 27.40 5.97
CA LEU A 150 -8.63 26.37 6.89
C LEU A 150 -8.37 24.98 6.28
N THR A 151 -7.74 24.12 7.06
CA THR A 151 -7.39 22.75 6.66
C THR A 151 -8.07 21.74 7.57
N ALA A 152 -8.59 20.68 6.96
CA ALA A 152 -9.13 19.55 7.70
C ALA A 152 -8.01 18.80 8.43
N ASP A 153 -8.33 18.13 9.54
CA ASP A 153 -7.31 17.48 10.37
C ASP A 153 -6.53 16.40 9.63
N TRP A 154 -7.15 15.69 8.68
CA TRP A 154 -6.45 14.70 7.85
C TRP A 154 -5.42 15.34 6.91
N GLN A 155 -5.65 16.57 6.44
CA GLN A 155 -4.70 17.28 5.57
C GLN A 155 -3.44 17.67 6.34
N LYS A 156 -3.59 18.04 7.62
CA LYS A 156 -2.45 18.38 8.50
C LYS A 156 -1.50 17.20 8.73
N ARG A 157 -1.97 15.98 8.48
CA ARG A 157 -1.17 14.75 8.60
C ARG A 157 -0.33 14.47 7.35
N LEU A 158 -0.57 15.15 6.23
CA LEU A 158 0.19 14.98 5.00
C LEU A 158 1.54 15.67 5.12
N THR A 159 2.49 15.01 5.76
CA THR A 159 3.86 15.51 5.95
C THR A 159 4.87 14.50 5.41
N GLU A 160 6.02 15.00 4.93
CA GLU A 160 7.14 14.15 4.51
C GLU A 160 7.60 13.24 5.66
N GLN A 161 7.62 13.76 6.88
CA GLN A 161 7.96 12.99 8.07
C GLN A 161 7.00 11.81 8.26
N PHE A 162 5.68 12.02 8.17
CA PHE A 162 4.73 10.92 8.35
C PHE A 162 4.87 9.86 7.26
N VAL A 163 5.09 10.27 6.01
CA VAL A 163 5.38 9.33 4.90
C VAL A 163 6.62 8.50 5.19
N ASN A 164 7.72 9.13 5.60
CA ASN A 164 8.97 8.45 5.89
C ASN A 164 8.84 7.51 7.09
N ASP A 165 8.31 8.01 8.21
CA ASP A 165 8.12 7.23 9.43
C ASP A 165 7.22 6.02 9.18
N ALA A 166 6.10 6.20 8.47
CA ALA A 166 5.17 5.12 8.16
C ALA A 166 5.79 4.05 7.25
N PHE A 167 6.55 4.45 6.23
CA PHE A 167 7.19 3.51 5.32
C PHE A 167 8.30 2.72 6.01
N ASP A 168 9.17 3.41 6.76
CA ASP A 168 10.30 2.80 7.45
C ASP A 168 9.80 1.86 8.56
N ASP A 169 8.76 2.24 9.30
CA ASP A 169 8.14 1.40 10.31
C ASP A 169 7.45 0.17 9.69
N MET A 170 6.78 0.30 8.53
CA MET A 170 6.24 -0.84 7.79
C MET A 170 7.34 -1.84 7.41
N GLU A 171 8.47 -1.36 6.91
CA GLU A 171 9.60 -2.21 6.52
C GLU A 171 10.27 -2.86 7.74
N ALA A 172 10.46 -2.11 8.82
CA ALA A 172 11.01 -2.63 10.07
C ALA A 172 10.13 -3.73 10.66
N ILE A 173 8.81 -3.50 10.74
CA ILE A 173 7.84 -4.51 11.20
C ILE A 173 7.89 -5.74 10.30
N TRP A 174 7.86 -5.55 8.98
CA TRP A 174 7.88 -6.68 8.04
C TRP A 174 9.11 -7.55 8.21
N ARG A 175 10.29 -6.94 8.30
CA ARG A 175 11.57 -7.65 8.48
C ARG A 175 11.62 -8.41 9.80
N ASP A 176 11.21 -7.78 10.91
CA ASP A 176 11.19 -8.42 12.23
C ASP A 176 10.21 -9.61 12.26
N LEU A 177 8.98 -9.42 11.78
CA LEU A 177 7.99 -10.49 11.77
C LEU A 177 8.37 -11.64 10.84
N LEU A 178 8.94 -11.33 9.66
CA LEU A 178 9.41 -12.37 8.74
C LEU A 178 10.54 -13.18 9.36
N ALA A 179 11.52 -12.53 9.99
CA ALA A 179 12.63 -13.21 10.68
C ALA A 179 12.14 -14.15 11.80
N ARG A 180 11.06 -13.79 12.50
CA ARG A 180 10.45 -14.61 13.55
C ARG A 180 9.53 -15.72 13.02
N SER A 181 9.04 -15.58 11.79
CA SER A 181 8.07 -16.51 11.18
C SER A 181 8.67 -17.80 10.65
N ASN A 182 10.01 -17.87 10.54
CA ASN A 182 10.72 -18.98 9.88
C ASN A 182 10.32 -19.19 8.40
N LEU A 183 9.70 -18.19 7.76
CA LEU A 183 9.44 -18.17 6.31
C LEU A 183 10.66 -17.63 5.57
N ALA A 184 10.96 -18.17 4.40
CA ALA A 184 11.99 -17.61 3.53
C ALA A 184 11.44 -16.40 2.77
N ILE A 185 12.32 -15.45 2.41
CA ILE A 185 11.96 -14.32 1.53
C ILE A 185 11.36 -14.83 0.22
N PHE A 186 11.87 -15.94 -0.33
CA PHE A 186 11.34 -16.54 -1.54
C PHE A 186 9.86 -16.97 -1.42
N ASP A 187 9.40 -17.32 -0.21
CA ASP A 187 7.99 -17.69 0.03
C ASP A 187 7.04 -16.49 -0.03
N THR A 188 7.60 -15.28 -0.05
CA THR A 188 6.86 -14.02 -0.12
C THR A 188 6.88 -13.42 -1.53
N LEU A 189 7.53 -14.05 -2.52
CA LEU A 189 7.63 -13.53 -3.89
C LEU A 189 6.53 -14.06 -4.81
N THR A 190 5.91 -13.16 -5.59
CA THR A 190 4.97 -13.53 -6.65
C THR A 190 5.70 -14.38 -7.68
N SER A 191 5.21 -15.60 -7.92
CA SER A 191 5.87 -16.62 -8.76
C SER A 191 4.83 -17.44 -9.53
N GLY A 192 5.24 -18.15 -10.58
CA GLY A 192 4.33 -19.01 -11.35
C GLY A 192 5.01 -19.76 -12.49
N GLY A 193 4.27 -20.65 -13.13
CA GLY A 193 4.72 -21.42 -14.28
C GLY A 193 3.55 -21.90 -15.14
N SER A 194 3.85 -22.16 -16.42
CA SER A 194 2.89 -22.64 -17.42
C SER A 194 3.49 -23.87 -18.12
N SER A 195 2.65 -24.87 -18.37
CA SER A 195 2.98 -26.01 -19.22
C SER A 195 1.89 -26.17 -20.27
N ILE A 196 2.31 -26.32 -21.53
CA ILE A 196 1.41 -26.53 -22.67
C ILE A 196 1.69 -27.92 -23.25
N THR A 197 0.65 -28.72 -23.37
CA THR A 197 0.70 -30.04 -24.02
C THR A 197 -0.19 -30.02 -25.25
N PHE A 198 0.38 -30.25 -26.43
CA PHE A 198 -0.40 -30.40 -27.65
C PHE A 198 -1.30 -31.64 -27.59
N ILE A 199 -2.54 -31.52 -28.07
CA ILE A 199 -3.49 -32.64 -28.15
C ILE A 199 -3.71 -33.00 -29.62
N GLU A 200 -4.24 -32.08 -30.42
CA GLU A 200 -4.57 -32.32 -31.83
C GLU A 200 -4.73 -31.02 -32.61
N SER A 201 -4.64 -31.08 -33.94
CA SER A 201 -5.08 -29.99 -34.82
C SER A 201 -6.59 -30.12 -35.06
N VAL A 202 -7.28 -28.99 -35.07
CA VAL A 202 -8.72 -28.87 -35.31
C VAL A 202 -8.89 -28.19 -36.68
N ALA A 203 -9.49 -28.93 -37.61
CA ALA A 203 -9.86 -28.42 -38.94
C ALA A 203 -10.95 -27.33 -38.84
#